data_AF-A0A3D4T2Q0-F1
#
_entry.id   AF-A0A3D4T2Q0-F1
#
_cell.length_a   1.000
_cell.length_b   1.000
_cell.length_c   1.000
_cell.angle_alpha   90.00
_cell.angle_beta   90.00
_cell.angle_gamma   90.00
#
_symmetry.space_group_name_H-M   'P 1'
#
loop_
_entity.id
_entity.type
_entity.pdbx_description
1 polymer ?
#
loop_
_entity_poly.entity_id
_entity_poly.type
_entity_poly.pdbx_seq_one_letter_code
_entity_poly.pdbx_strand_id
1 'polypeptide(L)' 'SGMLYKSMNLKEKLPTMTDEEKFDLLATDGMLVKRPLVVDGDTVLTGFREAEWKKHFNVE' A
#
# COMPACT_ATOMS: atom_id res chain seq x y z
N SER A 1 8.43 0.57 5.29
CA SER A 1 8.62 1.78 6.12
C SER A 1 8.08 1.57 7.54
N GLY A 2 8.50 0.49 8.22
CA GLY A 2 8.03 0.21 9.59
C GLY A 2 8.39 1.29 10.61
N MET A 3 9.41 2.10 10.34
CA MET A 3 9.81 3.21 11.22
C MET A 3 8.75 4.32 11.26
N LEU A 4 8.27 4.78 10.10
CA LEU A 4 7.26 5.85 10.03
C LEU A 4 5.91 5.39 10.62
N TYR A 5 5.52 4.14 10.31
CA TYR A 5 4.33 3.52 10.88
C TYR A 5 4.37 3.48 12.43
N LYS A 6 5.54 3.14 12.99
CA LYS A 6 5.78 3.13 14.44
C LYS A 6 5.82 4.55 15.02
N SER A 7 6.55 5.48 14.38
CA SER A 7 6.71 6.85 14.92
C SER A 7 5.39 7.62 14.95
N MET A 8 4.45 7.30 14.05
CA MET A 8 3.13 7.93 14.00
C MET A 8 2.08 7.21 14.87
N ASN A 9 2.44 6.09 15.51
CA ASN A 9 1.55 5.25 16.32
C ASN A 9 0.32 4.77 15.54
N LEU A 10 0.54 4.32 14.29
CA LEU A 10 -0.57 4.00 13.38
C LEU A 10 -1.27 2.70 13.73
N LYS A 11 -0.63 1.76 14.43
CA LYS A 11 -1.26 0.49 14.84
C LYS A 11 -2.50 0.75 15.70
N GLU A 12 -2.41 1.74 16.58
CA GLU A 12 -3.44 2.11 17.55
C GLU A 12 -4.51 3.01 16.92
N LYS A 13 -4.12 3.86 15.95
CA LYS A 13 -5.01 4.84 15.30
C LYS A 13 -5.82 4.26 14.14
N LEU A 14 -5.23 3.37 13.34
CA LEU A 14 -5.87 2.83 12.13
C LEU A 14 -7.23 2.13 12.39
N PRO A 15 -7.43 1.39 13.50
CA PRO A 15 -8.73 0.77 13.78
C PRO A 15 -9.87 1.76 14.01
N THR A 16 -9.58 2.99 14.43
CA THR A 16 -10.58 4.02 14.72
C THR A 16 -10.71 5.05 13.60
N MET A 17 -9.80 5.05 12.63
CA MET A 17 -9.86 5.93 11.46
C MET A 17 -10.95 5.45 10.50
N THR A 18 -11.68 6.43 9.96
CA THR A 18 -12.52 6.26 8.78
C THR A 18 -11.67 5.97 7.54
N ASP A 19 -12.30 5.53 6.46
CA ASP A 19 -11.58 5.28 5.21
C ASP A 19 -11.08 6.57 4.56
N GLU A 20 -11.84 7.67 4.68
CA GLU A 20 -11.43 9.00 4.20
C GLU A 20 -10.14 9.47 4.90
N GLU A 21 -10.08 9.37 6.24
CA GLU A 21 -8.87 9.72 7.00
C GLU A 21 -7.65 8.85 6.63
N LYS A 22 -7.88 7.57 6.30
CA LYS A 22 -6.80 6.69 5.82
C LYS A 22 -6.28 7.14 4.47
N PHE A 23 -7.17 7.53 3.55
CA PHE A 23 -6.76 8.02 2.23
C PHE A 23 -6.00 9.33 2.33
N ASP A 24 -6.49 10.28 3.13
CA ASP A 24 -5.81 11.55 3.38
C ASP A 24 -4.40 11.30 3.95
N LEU A 25 -4.28 10.41 4.95
CA LEU A 25 -3.00 10.03 5.51
C LEU A 25 -2.05 9.45 4.46
N LEU A 26 -2.51 8.53 3.61
CA LEU A 26 -1.69 7.95 2.54
C LEU A 26 -1.25 9.00 1.51
N ALA A 27 -2.05 10.04 1.27
CA ALA A 27 -1.71 11.14 0.38
C ALA A 27 -0.63 12.08 0.95
N THR A 28 -0.41 12.10 2.28
CA THR A 28 0.61 12.97 2.90
C THR A 28 2.04 12.55 2.63
N ASP A 29 2.33 11.24 2.59
CA ASP A 29 3.67 10.72 2.43
C ASP A 29 3.67 9.36 1.71
N GLY A 30 4.23 9.34 0.50
CA GLY A 30 4.38 8.12 -0.30
C GLY A 30 5.22 7.02 0.36
N MET A 31 5.97 7.34 1.43
CA MET A 31 6.64 6.32 2.25
C MET A 31 5.67 5.43 3.01
N LEU A 32 4.44 5.88 3.31
CA LEU A 32 3.39 5.07 3.93
C LEU A 32 2.77 4.05 2.96
N VAL A 33 2.89 4.29 1.66
CA VAL A 33 2.37 3.40 0.62
C VAL A 33 3.29 2.19 0.42
N LYS A 34 2.69 1.00 0.28
CA LYS A 34 3.42 -0.24 -0.02
C LYS A 34 3.99 -0.17 -1.44
N ARG A 35 5.29 -0.45 -1.57
CA ARG A 35 6.03 -0.39 -2.84
C ARG A 35 6.64 -1.76 -3.18
N PRO A 36 6.78 -2.13 -4.47
CA PRO A 36 6.22 -1.46 -5.64
C PRO A 36 4.68 -1.46 -5.64
N LEU A 37 4.07 -0.46 -6.28
CA LEU A 37 2.63 -0.39 -6.54
C LEU A 37 2.46 -0.32 -8.05
N VAL A 38 1.72 -1.26 -8.63
CA VAL A 38 1.39 -1.26 -10.06
C VAL A 38 -0.12 -1.10 -10.18
N VAL A 39 -0.54 -0.19 -11.05
CA VAL A 39 -1.94 0.00 -11.44
C VAL A 39 -2.01 -0.25 -12.94
N ASP A 40 -2.77 -1.26 -13.34
CA ASP A 40 -3.00 -1.64 -14.74
C ASP A 40 -4.50 -1.88 -14.95
N GLY A 41 -5.19 -0.88 -15.52
CA GLY A 41 -6.64 -0.86 -15.63
C GLY A 41 -7.33 -1.08 -14.27
N ASP A 42 -8.13 -2.14 -14.19
CA ASP A 42 -8.86 -2.52 -12.97
C ASP A 42 -8.02 -3.37 -11.99
N THR A 43 -6.76 -3.67 -12.33
CA THR A 43 -5.87 -4.49 -11.49
C THR A 43 -4.88 -3.62 -10.73
N VAL A 44 -4.72 -3.89 -9.44
CA VAL A 44 -3.71 -3.26 -8.58
C VAL A 44 -2.83 -4.33 -7.93
N LEU A 45 -1.52 -4.30 -8.18
CA LEU A 45 -0.54 -5.17 -7.52
C LEU A 45 0.20 -4.40 -6.43
N THR A 46 0.21 -4.95 -5.21
CA THR A 46 0.82 -4.28 -4.04
C THR A 46 2.00 -5.08 -3.47
N GLY A 47 3.20 -4.52 -3.62
CA GLY A 47 4.47 -5.20 -3.37
C GLY A 47 4.84 -6.15 -4.52
N PHE A 48 6.01 -6.77 -4.38
CA PHE A 48 6.47 -7.77 -5.34
C PHE A 48 6.13 -9.19 -4.87
N ARG A 49 5.33 -9.89 -5.67
CA ARG A 49 5.07 -11.32 -5.53
C ARG A 49 5.15 -11.94 -6.92
N GLU A 50 6.21 -12.68 -7.16
CA GLU A 50 6.58 -13.15 -8.50
C GLU A 50 5.44 -13.90 -9.19
N ALA A 51 4.78 -14.84 -8.51
CA ALA A 51 3.66 -15.59 -9.07
C ALA A 51 2.47 -14.70 -9.48
N GLU A 52 2.16 -13.65 -8.71
CA GLU A 52 1.08 -12.71 -9.04
C GLU A 52 1.45 -11.83 -10.24
N TRP A 53 2.71 -11.37 -10.28
CA TRP A 53 3.23 -10.54 -11.34
C TRP A 53 3.32 -11.33 -12.66
N LYS A 54 3.87 -12.54 -12.63
CA LYS A 54 3.93 -13.46 -13.77
C LYS A 54 2.56 -13.75 -14.35
N LYS A 55 1.59 -14.05 -13.47
CA LYS A 55 0.19 -14.28 -13.87
C LYS A 55 -0.44 -13.03 -14.52
N HIS A 56 -0.21 -11.84 -13.96
CA HIS A 56 -0.83 -10.61 -14.46
C HIS A 56 -0.22 -10.16 -15.80
N PHE A 57 1.11 -10.17 -15.92
CA PHE A 57 1.82 -9.76 -17.13
C PHE A 57 1.97 -10.90 -18.16
N ASN A 58 1.43 -12.08 -17.86
CA ASN A 58 1.48 -13.28 -18.70
C ASN A 58 2.91 -13.63 -19.15
N VAL A 59 3.84 -13.62 -18.19
CA VAL A 59 5.27 -13.94 -18.35
C VAL A 59 5.61 -15.20 -17.56
N GLU A 60 6.42 -16.09 -18.15
CA GLU A 60 6.87 -17.37 -17.54
C GLU A 60 8.01 -17.20 -16.52
#